data_AF-A0A1Y1CMZ6-F1
#
_entry.id   AF-A0A1Y1CMZ6-F1
#
_cell.length_a   1.000
_cell.length_b   1.000
_cell.length_c   1.000
_cell.angle_alpha   90.00
_cell.angle_beta   90.00
_cell.angle_gamma   90.00
#
_symmetry.space_group_name_H-M   'P 1'
#
loop_
_entity.id
_entity.type
_entity.pdbx_description
1 polymer ?
#
loop_
_entity_poly.entity_id
_entity_poly.type
_entity_poly.pdbx_seq_one_letter_code
_entity_poly.pdbx_strand_id
1 'polypeptide(L)'
;MPENNRCTDFAIAIAWPETYCKQPGYWYDRFTNLLGVSDNHYYKVGHAALVLINSKTKKCHYFDFGRYVAPFQHGRVRSEITDHGLKVNTLAQISEDGQRIENYNEILTELQLNHECHGEGALHASYSMIEFEKAYQKVLHLQRRGPIQYGPFQYKGSNCSRFVNTSILSGKPQWKYAFRLKYFVPLTPTPLNNVNALPNKVVIPKLLKTKAFCPAPVSDKRKLKLTLVEPPRMNNIPENAMWLSGEGSGSWFVINQKFRNYHISRYGPEGDLECKGIFKIAGNSHFDIILPFQIDHLSHCQRVIINQSENLIALIRIAD
;
A
#
# COMPACT_ATOMS: atom_id res chain seq x y z
N MET A 1 24.26 -26.58 21.39
CA MET A 1 23.66 -27.00 20.11
C MET A 1 23.01 -25.78 19.49
N PRO A 2 23.24 -25.45 18.21
CA PRO A 2 22.52 -24.34 17.60
C PRO A 2 21.06 -24.75 17.49
N GLU A 3 20.15 -23.95 18.06
CA GLU A 3 18.71 -24.09 17.84
C GLU A 3 18.48 -24.18 16.34
N ASN A 4 17.91 -25.31 15.91
CA ASN A 4 17.55 -25.55 14.53
C ASN A 4 16.46 -24.51 14.19
N ASN A 5 16.86 -23.42 13.55
CA ASN A 5 16.03 -22.23 13.30
C ASN A 5 14.95 -22.58 12.27
N ARG A 6 13.97 -23.40 12.66
CA ARG A 6 12.80 -23.71 11.85
C ARG A 6 12.03 -22.39 11.70
N CYS A 7 11.89 -21.92 10.47
CA CYS A 7 10.93 -20.87 10.12
C CYS A 7 9.54 -21.27 10.60
N THR A 8 9.10 -20.69 11.71
CA THR A 8 7.73 -20.80 12.19
C THR A 8 6.92 -19.57 11.84
N ASP A 9 7.52 -18.53 11.26
CA ASP A 9 6.83 -17.31 10.83
C ASP A 9 6.15 -17.48 9.48
N PHE A 10 5.21 -16.59 9.14
CA PHE A 10 4.39 -16.72 7.95
C PHE A 10 4.38 -15.47 7.09
N ALA A 11 4.23 -15.68 5.78
CA ALA A 11 3.87 -14.65 4.83
C ALA A 11 2.59 -15.06 4.11
N ILE A 12 1.58 -14.19 4.15
CA ILE A 12 0.33 -14.35 3.41
C ILE A 12 0.41 -13.47 2.16
N ALA A 13 0.37 -14.09 0.99
CA ALA A 13 0.15 -13.40 -0.28
C ALA A 13 -1.35 -13.20 -0.48
N ILE A 14 -1.77 -11.97 -0.75
CA ILE A 14 -3.18 -11.59 -0.95
C ILE A 14 -3.35 -10.99 -2.35
N ALA A 15 -4.48 -11.29 -2.98
CA ALA A 15 -4.88 -10.75 -4.26
C ALA A 15 -6.38 -10.41 -4.29
N TRP A 16 -6.71 -9.26 -4.89
CA TRP A 16 -8.07 -8.88 -5.31
C TRP A 16 -8.10 -8.75 -6.83
N PRO A 17 -8.40 -9.83 -7.57
CA PRO A 17 -8.25 -9.89 -9.03
C PRO A 17 -9.13 -8.90 -9.79
N GLU A 18 -10.26 -8.49 -9.22
CA GLU A 18 -11.22 -7.62 -9.89
C GLU A 18 -10.87 -6.12 -9.81
N THR A 19 -9.76 -5.77 -9.16
CA THR A 19 -9.35 -4.37 -8.98
C THR A 19 -8.84 -3.75 -10.29
N TYR A 20 -9.38 -2.58 -10.63
CA TYR A 20 -8.92 -1.76 -11.75
C TYR A 20 -7.78 -0.83 -11.35
N CYS A 21 -6.81 -0.68 -12.26
CA CYS A 21 -5.68 0.23 -12.12
C CYS A 21 -5.63 1.18 -13.32
N LYS A 22 -5.60 2.50 -13.08
CA LYS A 22 -5.37 3.51 -14.12
C LYS A 22 -4.08 3.22 -14.90
N GLN A 23 -4.06 3.45 -16.20
CA GLN A 23 -2.84 3.36 -17.00
C GLN A 23 -1.72 4.24 -16.42
N PRO A 24 -0.49 3.72 -16.32
CA PRO A 24 0.66 4.46 -15.79
C PRO A 24 1.22 5.51 -16.76
N GLY A 25 0.76 5.56 -18.00
CA GLY A 25 1.14 6.57 -19.00
C GLY A 25 2.44 6.26 -19.75
N TYR A 26 2.79 4.98 -19.92
CA TYR A 26 4.00 4.55 -20.63
C TYR A 26 3.73 4.17 -22.11
N TRP A 27 4.81 3.93 -22.86
CA TRP A 27 4.77 3.63 -24.29
C TRP A 27 3.85 2.45 -24.65
N TYR A 28 3.79 1.42 -23.80
CA TYR A 28 3.00 0.22 -24.04
C TYR A 28 1.49 0.44 -23.88
N ASP A 29 1.06 1.51 -23.20
CA ASP A 29 -0.37 1.80 -23.01
C ASP A 29 -1.08 2.07 -24.35
N ARG A 30 -0.38 2.62 -25.34
CA ARG A 30 -0.96 2.83 -26.68
C ARG A 30 -1.30 1.50 -27.35
N PHE A 31 -0.40 0.53 -27.25
CA PHE A 31 -0.55 -0.78 -27.89
C PHE A 31 -1.59 -1.64 -27.19
N THR A 32 -1.61 -1.66 -25.86
CA THR A 32 -2.59 -2.43 -25.08
C THR A 32 -4.01 -1.91 -25.19
N ASN A 33 -4.20 -0.58 -25.30
CA ASN A 33 -5.51 0.00 -25.62
C ASN A 33 -6.01 -0.46 -27.00
N LEU A 34 -5.13 -0.46 -28.01
CA LEU A 34 -5.47 -0.91 -29.36
C LEU A 34 -5.85 -2.40 -29.40
N LEU A 35 -5.22 -3.22 -28.56
CA LEU A 35 -5.47 -4.65 -28.44
C LEU A 35 -6.65 -5.00 -27.52
N GLY A 36 -7.37 -4.01 -26.95
CA GLY A 36 -8.51 -4.24 -26.06
C GLY A 36 -8.15 -4.81 -24.68
N VAL A 37 -6.88 -4.76 -24.28
CA VAL A 37 -6.38 -5.27 -22.99
C VAL A 37 -6.75 -4.34 -21.82
N SER A 38 -7.10 -3.10 -22.13
CA SER A 38 -7.56 -2.09 -21.17
C SER A 38 -8.91 -1.52 -21.56
N ASP A 39 -9.71 -1.22 -20.56
CA ASP A 39 -11.02 -0.60 -20.70
C ASP A 39 -10.95 0.86 -20.21
N ASN A 40 -11.29 1.81 -21.06
CA ASN A 40 -11.30 3.25 -20.75
C ASN A 40 -10.01 3.77 -20.11
N HIS A 41 -8.84 3.29 -20.53
CA HIS A 41 -7.53 3.59 -19.95
C HIS A 41 -7.27 3.01 -18.55
N TYR A 42 -7.99 1.96 -18.17
CA TYR A 42 -7.76 1.18 -16.96
C TYR A 42 -7.45 -0.28 -17.31
N TYR A 43 -6.57 -0.89 -16.52
CA TYR A 43 -6.28 -2.32 -16.57
C TYR A 43 -6.97 -3.03 -15.42
N LYS A 44 -7.72 -4.09 -15.70
CA LYS A 44 -8.20 -5.02 -14.67
C LYS A 44 -7.11 -6.05 -14.34
N VAL A 45 -6.06 -5.58 -13.66
CA VAL A 45 -4.86 -6.38 -13.32
C VAL A 45 -4.82 -6.83 -11.86
N GLY A 46 -5.81 -6.42 -11.08
CA GLY A 46 -5.95 -6.75 -9.67
C GLY A 46 -5.03 -5.94 -8.75
N HIS A 47 -5.26 -6.09 -7.45
CA HIS A 47 -4.41 -5.56 -6.39
C HIS A 47 -3.74 -6.71 -5.61
N ALA A 48 -2.53 -6.48 -5.10
CA ALA A 48 -1.78 -7.47 -4.33
C ALA A 48 -1.23 -6.85 -3.05
N ALA A 49 -1.35 -7.58 -1.95
CA ALA A 49 -0.86 -7.20 -0.64
C ALA A 49 -0.15 -8.36 0.05
N LEU A 50 0.54 -8.04 1.14
CA LEU A 50 1.36 -8.94 1.93
C LEU A 50 0.99 -8.77 3.40
N VAL A 51 0.80 -9.88 4.11
CA VAL A 51 0.83 -9.88 5.58
C VAL A 51 2.03 -10.70 6.04
N LEU A 52 2.87 -10.11 6.88
CA LEU A 52 3.96 -10.82 7.56
C LEU A 52 3.54 -11.07 9.01
N ILE A 53 3.61 -12.32 9.44
CA ILE A 53 3.25 -12.73 10.80
C ILE A 53 4.50 -13.18 11.51
N ASN A 54 4.79 -12.54 12.64
CA ASN A 54 5.82 -13.01 13.57
C ASN A 54 5.18 -13.97 14.56
N SER A 55 5.60 -15.23 14.54
CA SER A 55 4.97 -16.30 15.32
C SER A 55 5.25 -16.22 16.82
N LYS A 56 6.20 -15.40 17.26
CA LYS A 56 6.43 -15.12 18.68
C LYS A 56 5.50 -14.03 19.19
N THR A 57 5.35 -12.92 18.45
CA THR A 57 4.51 -11.79 18.86
C THR A 57 3.05 -11.95 18.46
N LYS A 58 2.76 -12.88 17.55
CA LYS A 58 1.45 -13.13 16.94
C LYS A 58 0.90 -11.94 16.14
N LYS A 59 1.71 -10.90 15.92
CA LYS A 59 1.28 -9.70 15.21
C LYS A 59 1.24 -9.93 13.70
N CYS A 60 0.17 -9.42 13.08
CA CYS A 60 -0.03 -9.41 11.64
C CYS A 60 0.36 -8.04 11.08
N HIS A 61 1.46 -7.97 10.35
CA HIS A 61 1.92 -6.72 9.74
C HIS A 61 1.50 -6.67 8.27
N TYR A 62 0.50 -5.84 7.97
CA TYR A 62 0.03 -5.62 6.61
C TYR A 62 0.93 -4.64 5.85
N PHE A 63 1.16 -4.96 4.58
CA PHE A 63 1.85 -4.11 3.63
C PHE A 63 1.25 -4.23 2.24
N ASP A 64 1.24 -3.12 1.51
CA ASP A 64 0.98 -3.11 0.07
C ASP A 64 1.92 -2.14 -0.63
N PHE A 65 1.85 -2.15 -1.97
CA PHE A 65 2.51 -1.16 -2.80
C PHE A 65 1.56 -0.66 -3.87
N GLY A 66 1.40 0.66 -3.94
CA GLY A 66 0.53 1.28 -4.92
C GLY A 66 0.76 2.78 -5.02
N ARG A 67 -0.03 3.44 -5.87
CA ARG A 67 0.12 4.85 -6.22
C ARG A 67 -0.70 5.77 -5.29
N TYR A 68 -0.61 5.51 -4.00
CA TYR A 68 -1.38 6.21 -2.95
C TYR A 68 -0.63 7.45 -2.49
N VAL A 69 -1.22 8.64 -2.68
CA VAL A 69 -0.59 9.92 -2.26
C VAL A 69 0.87 10.03 -2.76
N ALA A 70 1.11 9.52 -3.97
CA ALA A 70 2.43 9.36 -4.57
C ALA A 70 2.55 10.22 -5.84
N PRO A 71 3.77 10.66 -6.20
CA PRO A 71 3.98 11.43 -7.42
C PRO A 71 3.52 10.67 -8.66
N PHE A 72 3.24 11.40 -9.73
CA PHE A 72 2.95 10.79 -11.03
C PHE A 72 4.05 9.79 -11.43
N GLN A 73 3.64 8.64 -11.98
CA GLN A 73 4.42 7.46 -12.32
C GLN A 73 5.09 6.72 -11.16
N HIS A 74 4.76 7.04 -9.91
CA HIS A 74 5.40 6.44 -8.73
C HIS A 74 4.38 5.78 -7.80
N GLY A 75 4.82 4.71 -7.14
CA GLY A 75 4.13 4.10 -6.02
C GLY A 75 4.98 4.16 -4.76
N ARG A 76 4.34 3.92 -3.61
CA ARG A 76 5.01 3.77 -2.32
C ARG A 76 4.52 2.52 -1.60
N VAL A 77 5.31 2.05 -0.64
CA VAL A 77 4.90 0.97 0.27
C VAL A 77 4.08 1.57 1.41
N ARG A 78 2.93 0.97 1.73
CA ARG A 78 2.11 1.33 2.90
C ARG A 78 2.22 0.28 3.99
N SER A 79 1.92 0.68 5.22
CA SER A 79 1.88 -0.15 6.42
C SER A 79 1.06 0.53 7.50
N GLU A 80 0.75 -0.16 8.61
CA GLU A 80 0.11 0.42 9.80
C GLU A 80 0.81 1.67 10.34
N ILE A 81 2.13 1.82 10.12
CA ILE A 81 2.93 2.96 10.61
C ILE A 81 2.69 4.20 9.74
N THR A 82 2.57 4.02 8.43
CA THR A 82 2.42 5.12 7.47
C THR A 82 0.96 5.44 7.22
N ASP A 83 0.07 4.48 7.38
CA ASP A 83 -1.35 4.53 7.07
C ASP A 83 -2.08 3.73 8.16
N HIS A 84 -2.57 4.42 9.20
CA HIS A 84 -3.00 3.79 10.45
C HIS A 84 -4.19 2.84 10.31
N GLY A 85 -5.10 3.09 9.36
CA GLY A 85 -6.24 2.19 9.14
C GLY A 85 -5.85 0.88 8.45
N LEU A 86 -4.60 0.69 8.02
CA LEU A 86 -4.06 -0.61 7.59
C LEU A 86 -3.61 -1.50 8.75
N LYS A 87 -3.79 -1.07 10.00
CA LYS A 87 -3.54 -1.91 11.17
C LYS A 87 -4.45 -3.12 11.17
N VAL A 88 -3.86 -4.30 11.30
CA VAL A 88 -4.59 -5.57 11.52
C VAL A 88 -4.69 -5.80 13.02
N ASN A 89 -5.90 -5.87 13.54
CA ASN A 89 -6.18 -6.01 14.96
C ASN A 89 -6.24 -7.48 15.38
N THR A 90 -6.65 -8.38 14.48
CA THR A 90 -6.64 -9.82 14.73
C THR A 90 -5.20 -10.32 14.87
N LEU A 91 -4.88 -10.84 16.06
CA LEU A 91 -3.64 -11.56 16.31
C LEU A 91 -3.72 -12.98 15.74
N ALA A 92 -2.60 -13.45 15.21
CA ALA A 92 -2.52 -14.79 14.64
C ALA A 92 -2.51 -15.87 15.74
N GLN A 93 -3.40 -16.84 15.61
CA GLN A 93 -3.39 -18.07 16.39
C GLN A 93 -2.58 -19.10 15.59
N ILE A 94 -1.43 -19.53 16.13
CA ILE A 94 -0.53 -20.47 15.47
C ILE A 94 -0.70 -21.83 16.14
N SER A 95 -0.84 -22.88 15.33
CA SER A 95 -0.98 -24.25 15.82
C SER A 95 0.20 -24.67 16.70
N GLU A 96 -0.04 -25.64 17.59
CA GLU A 96 0.96 -26.14 18.54
C GLU A 96 2.27 -26.60 17.85
N ASP A 97 2.17 -27.21 16.67
CA ASP A 97 3.31 -27.65 15.86
C ASP A 97 4.04 -26.51 15.12
N GLY A 98 3.51 -25.28 15.19
CA GLY A 98 4.07 -24.09 14.54
C GLY A 98 3.88 -24.03 13.03
N GLN A 99 3.06 -24.90 12.43
CA GLN A 99 2.99 -25.05 10.97
C GLN A 99 1.79 -24.37 10.31
N ARG A 100 0.77 -23.98 11.07
CA ARG A 100 -0.50 -23.46 10.54
C ARG A 100 -0.96 -22.22 11.30
N ILE A 101 -1.69 -21.37 10.58
CA ILE A 101 -2.45 -20.25 11.14
C ILE A 101 -3.89 -20.76 11.33
N GLU A 102 -4.33 -20.91 12.57
CA GLU A 102 -5.62 -21.52 12.91
C GLU A 102 -6.79 -20.59 12.62
N ASN A 103 -6.64 -19.30 12.95
CA ASN A 103 -7.63 -18.26 12.67
C ASN A 103 -7.39 -17.55 11.33
N TYR A 104 -6.87 -18.25 10.33
CA TYR A 104 -6.53 -17.67 9.03
C TYR A 104 -7.72 -16.95 8.36
N ASN A 105 -8.91 -17.56 8.39
CA ASN A 105 -10.12 -16.95 7.81
C ASN A 105 -10.54 -15.68 8.55
N GLU A 106 -10.30 -15.58 9.86
CA GLU A 106 -10.60 -14.38 10.65
C GLU A 106 -9.74 -13.19 10.19
N ILE A 107 -8.42 -13.40 10.06
CA ILE A 107 -7.48 -12.39 9.56
C ILE A 107 -7.89 -11.92 8.15
N LEU A 108 -8.22 -12.85 7.25
CA LEU A 108 -8.66 -12.51 5.90
C LEU A 108 -10.01 -11.78 5.89
N THR A 109 -10.90 -12.09 6.83
CA THR A 109 -12.22 -11.44 6.94
C THR A 109 -12.06 -9.99 7.41
N GLU A 110 -11.20 -9.72 8.39
CA GLU A 110 -10.85 -8.35 8.80
C GLU A 110 -10.34 -7.54 7.61
N LEU A 111 -9.38 -8.09 6.84
CA LEU A 111 -8.81 -7.43 5.67
C LEU A 111 -9.84 -7.21 4.56
N GLN A 112 -10.76 -8.15 4.36
CA GLN A 112 -11.81 -8.02 3.35
C GLN A 112 -12.89 -7.00 3.71
N LEU A 113 -13.02 -6.67 5.01
CA LEU A 113 -13.90 -5.62 5.52
C LEU A 113 -13.19 -4.26 5.60
N ASN A 114 -11.87 -4.19 5.38
CA ASN A 114 -11.11 -2.96 5.44
C ASN A 114 -11.06 -2.25 4.08
N HIS A 115 -11.78 -1.13 3.97
CA HIS A 115 -11.84 -0.33 2.75
C HIS A 115 -10.50 0.33 2.38
N GLU A 116 -9.60 0.57 3.35
CA GLU A 116 -8.28 1.16 3.10
C GLU A 116 -7.34 0.22 2.31
N CYS A 117 -7.64 -1.10 2.26
CA CYS A 117 -6.91 -2.04 1.43
C CYS A 117 -7.09 -1.80 -0.08
N HIS A 118 -8.12 -1.03 -0.48
CA HIS A 118 -8.44 -0.73 -1.89
C HIS A 118 -8.55 -1.96 -2.81
N GLY A 119 -8.96 -3.11 -2.25
CA GLY A 119 -9.26 -4.32 -3.01
C GLY A 119 -10.71 -4.34 -3.48
N GLU A 120 -10.94 -4.74 -4.73
CA GLU A 120 -12.27 -4.95 -5.29
C GLU A 120 -12.49 -6.43 -5.62
N GLY A 121 -13.70 -6.93 -5.33
CA GLY A 121 -14.09 -8.32 -5.58
C GLY A 121 -13.69 -9.29 -4.47
N ALA A 122 -13.49 -10.56 -4.84
CA ALA A 122 -13.13 -11.60 -3.89
C ALA A 122 -11.67 -11.49 -3.46
N LEU A 123 -11.40 -11.72 -2.17
CA LEU A 123 -10.04 -11.79 -1.65
C LEU A 123 -9.52 -13.22 -1.82
N HIS A 124 -8.51 -13.38 -2.66
CA HIS A 124 -7.76 -14.63 -2.81
C HIS A 124 -6.50 -14.55 -1.98
N ALA A 125 -6.25 -15.53 -1.12
CA ALA A 125 -5.04 -15.55 -0.32
C ALA A 125 -4.45 -16.95 -0.19
N SER A 126 -3.16 -17.00 0.10
CA SER A 126 -2.40 -18.22 0.35
C SER A 126 -1.20 -17.84 1.21
N TYR A 127 -0.65 -18.77 1.98
CA TYR A 127 0.47 -18.47 2.85
C TYR A 127 1.55 -19.54 2.83
N SER A 128 2.77 -19.13 3.16
CA SER A 128 3.89 -20.04 3.35
C SER A 128 4.73 -19.61 4.55
N MET A 129 5.49 -20.56 5.11
CA MET A 129 6.46 -20.26 6.16
C MET A 129 7.68 -19.55 5.58
N ILE A 130 8.19 -18.56 6.32
CA ILE A 130 9.32 -17.71 5.93
C ILE A 130 10.19 -17.33 7.14
N GLU A 131 11.33 -16.69 6.91
CA GLU A 131 12.13 -15.97 7.89
C GLU A 131 11.60 -14.53 8.02
N PHE A 132 10.84 -14.24 9.08
CA PHE A 132 10.17 -12.93 9.26
C PHE A 132 11.13 -11.76 9.10
N GLU A 133 12.26 -11.78 9.83
CA GLU A 133 13.17 -10.63 9.89
C GLU A 133 13.71 -10.26 8.51
N LYS A 134 14.04 -11.25 7.67
CA LYS A 134 14.54 -10.98 6.32
C LYS A 134 13.48 -10.35 5.42
N ALA A 135 12.25 -10.87 5.46
CA ALA A 135 11.13 -10.31 4.71
C ALA A 135 10.77 -8.90 5.20
N TYR A 136 10.71 -8.72 6.51
CA TYR A 136 10.37 -7.45 7.16
C TYR A 136 11.40 -6.37 6.85
N GLN A 137 12.70 -6.67 6.98
CA GLN A 137 13.75 -5.72 6.59
C GLN A 137 13.72 -5.36 5.10
N LYS A 138 13.39 -6.33 4.22
CA LYS A 138 13.21 -6.04 2.80
C LYS A 138 12.07 -5.07 2.55
N VAL A 139 10.93 -5.28 3.20
CA VAL A 139 9.77 -4.40 3.11
C VAL A 139 10.09 -3.00 3.64
N LEU A 140 10.69 -2.89 4.82
CA LEU A 140 11.09 -1.60 5.39
C LEU A 140 12.12 -0.87 4.53
N HIS A 141 13.06 -1.60 3.93
CA HIS A 141 14.00 -1.02 2.96
C HIS A 141 13.26 -0.44 1.75
N LEU A 142 12.29 -1.15 1.18
CA LEU A 142 11.48 -0.66 0.07
C LEU A 142 10.59 0.53 0.48
N GLN A 143 10.07 0.54 1.69
CA GLN A 143 9.30 1.67 2.22
C GLN A 143 10.17 2.93 2.42
N ARG A 144 11.38 2.78 2.96
CA ARG A 144 12.34 3.88 3.15
C ARG A 144 12.88 4.47 1.85
N ARG A 145 12.93 3.69 0.77
CA ARG A 145 13.29 4.21 -0.57
C ARG A 145 12.35 5.30 -1.06
N GLY A 146 11.15 5.42 -0.47
CA GLY A 146 10.18 6.46 -0.82
C GLY A 146 9.45 6.13 -2.13
N PRO A 147 9.29 7.09 -3.06
CA PRO A 147 8.56 6.88 -4.28
C PRO A 147 9.39 6.02 -5.23
N ILE A 148 8.83 4.90 -5.67
CA ILE A 148 9.46 3.97 -6.61
C ILE A 148 8.66 4.01 -7.90
N GLN A 149 9.35 4.10 -9.05
CA GLN A 149 8.68 4.05 -10.37
C GLN A 149 7.73 2.85 -10.45
N TYR A 150 6.48 3.14 -10.77
CA TYR A 150 5.40 2.16 -10.82
C TYR A 150 5.28 1.59 -12.23
N GLY A 151 5.27 0.27 -12.37
CA GLY A 151 4.87 -0.39 -13.61
C GLY A 151 5.49 -1.78 -13.83
N PRO A 152 4.86 -2.62 -14.67
CA PRO A 152 5.33 -3.97 -15.00
C PRO A 152 6.69 -3.98 -15.73
N PHE A 153 7.05 -2.93 -16.46
CA PHE A 153 8.28 -2.91 -17.28
C PHE A 153 9.30 -1.87 -16.86
N GLN A 154 9.11 -1.26 -15.69
CA GLN A 154 10.02 -0.21 -15.21
C GLN A 154 11.30 -0.80 -14.63
N TYR A 155 12.44 -0.41 -15.20
CA TYR A 155 13.76 -0.75 -14.69
C TYR A 155 13.97 -0.14 -13.31
N LYS A 156 14.42 -0.95 -12.34
CA LYS A 156 14.49 -0.58 -10.90
C LYS A 156 13.15 -0.14 -10.27
N GLY A 157 12.05 -0.24 -11.02
CA GLY A 157 10.69 0.03 -10.57
C GLY A 157 10.00 -1.19 -9.98
N SER A 158 8.79 -0.98 -9.47
CA SER A 158 7.97 -2.01 -8.85
C SER A 158 6.49 -1.88 -9.23
N ASN A 159 5.70 -2.85 -8.79
CA ASN A 159 4.24 -2.83 -8.77
C ASN A 159 3.78 -3.65 -7.55
N CYS A 160 2.49 -3.64 -7.26
CA CYS A 160 1.92 -4.38 -6.12
C CYS A 160 2.40 -5.84 -6.08
N SER A 161 2.30 -6.55 -7.20
CA SER A 161 2.64 -7.96 -7.31
C SER A 161 4.13 -8.23 -7.20
N ARG A 162 4.98 -7.40 -7.83
CA ARG A 162 6.44 -7.52 -7.73
C ARG A 162 6.92 -7.24 -6.30
N PHE A 163 6.31 -6.28 -5.63
CA PHE A 163 6.57 -5.99 -4.22
C PHE A 163 6.30 -7.23 -3.36
N VAL A 164 5.08 -7.80 -3.44
CA VAL A 164 4.71 -9.01 -2.67
C VAL A 164 5.66 -10.17 -2.99
N ASN A 165 5.92 -10.44 -4.27
CA ASN A 165 6.80 -11.51 -4.71
C ASN A 165 8.23 -11.37 -4.14
N THR A 166 8.81 -10.17 -4.27
CA THR A 166 10.18 -9.88 -3.82
C THR A 166 10.30 -9.98 -2.30
N SER A 167 9.31 -9.48 -1.58
CA SER A 167 9.27 -9.52 -0.11
C SER A 167 9.18 -10.96 0.40
N ILE A 168 8.30 -11.78 -0.18
CA ILE A 168 8.18 -13.20 0.18
C ILE A 168 9.48 -13.94 -0.13
N LEU A 169 10.04 -13.79 -1.34
CA LEU A 169 11.31 -14.43 -1.72
C LEU A 169 12.47 -14.07 -0.77
N SER A 170 12.53 -12.83 -0.29
CA SER A 170 13.56 -12.42 0.67
C SER A 170 13.43 -13.11 2.03
N GLY A 171 12.22 -13.52 2.40
CA GLY A 171 11.94 -14.38 3.55
C GLY A 171 12.32 -15.84 3.36
N LYS A 172 12.97 -16.22 2.25
CA LYS A 172 13.46 -17.60 2.01
C LYS A 172 12.38 -18.68 2.26
N PRO A 173 11.23 -18.63 1.56
CA PRO A 173 10.21 -19.65 1.68
C PRO A 173 10.78 -21.00 1.23
N GLN A 174 10.07 -22.10 1.53
CA GLN A 174 10.46 -23.43 1.08
C GLN A 174 10.78 -23.45 -0.42
N TRP A 175 11.84 -24.17 -0.80
CA TRP A 175 12.43 -24.11 -2.14
C TRP A 175 11.41 -24.29 -3.28
N LYS A 176 10.43 -25.19 -3.12
CA LYS A 176 9.36 -25.42 -4.11
C LYS A 176 8.52 -24.17 -4.38
N TYR A 177 8.23 -23.39 -3.34
CA TYR A 177 7.47 -22.15 -3.46
C TYR A 177 8.34 -21.01 -3.96
N ALA A 178 9.60 -20.93 -3.50
CA ALA A 178 10.58 -19.98 -4.04
C ALA A 178 10.78 -20.17 -5.56
N PHE A 179 10.88 -21.42 -6.01
CA PHE A 179 10.99 -21.77 -7.42
C PHE A 179 9.76 -21.31 -8.21
N ARG A 180 8.54 -21.62 -7.73
CA ARG A 180 7.30 -21.17 -8.38
C ARG A 180 7.21 -19.65 -8.46
N LEU A 181 7.51 -18.94 -7.38
CA LEU A 181 7.51 -17.47 -7.33
C LEU A 181 8.51 -16.83 -8.29
N LYS A 182 9.63 -17.50 -8.58
CA LYS A 182 10.69 -16.98 -9.46
C LYS A 182 10.48 -17.33 -10.93
N TYR A 183 10.02 -18.53 -11.22
CA TYR A 183 10.02 -19.09 -12.58
C TYR A 183 8.62 -19.27 -13.18
N PHE A 184 7.54 -19.33 -12.40
CA PHE A 184 6.17 -19.40 -12.93
C PHE A 184 5.56 -18.00 -13.10
N VAL A 185 6.39 -17.11 -13.61
CA VAL A 185 6.09 -15.70 -13.83
C VAL A 185 6.44 -15.40 -15.29
N PRO A 186 5.46 -15.41 -16.21
CA PRO A 186 5.75 -15.34 -17.65
C PRO A 186 6.44 -14.03 -18.05
N LEU A 187 6.22 -12.94 -17.31
CA LEU A 187 6.80 -11.63 -17.63
C LEU A 187 7.03 -10.76 -16.39
N THR A 188 5.99 -10.54 -15.60
CA THR A 188 6.05 -9.89 -14.29
C THR A 188 5.11 -10.63 -13.34
N PRO A 189 5.38 -10.66 -12.02
CA PRO A 189 4.44 -11.27 -11.09
C PRO A 189 3.07 -10.60 -11.22
N THR A 190 2.01 -11.40 -11.19
CA THR A 190 0.61 -10.93 -11.09
C THR A 190 0.08 -11.27 -9.70
N PRO A 191 -1.03 -10.66 -9.24
CA PRO A 191 -1.57 -10.94 -7.91
C PRO A 191 -1.88 -12.43 -7.73
N LEU A 192 -2.56 -13.02 -8.71
CA LEU A 192 -2.91 -14.44 -8.69
C LEU A 192 -1.71 -15.37 -8.85
N ASN A 193 -0.64 -14.97 -9.57
CA ASN A 193 0.58 -15.79 -9.64
C ASN A 193 1.21 -15.95 -8.26
N ASN A 194 1.27 -14.88 -7.47
CA ASN A 194 1.79 -14.94 -6.10
C ASN A 194 0.94 -15.87 -5.22
N VAL A 195 -0.39 -15.74 -5.30
CA VAL A 195 -1.31 -16.58 -4.52
C VAL A 195 -1.21 -18.05 -4.94
N ASN A 196 -1.22 -18.32 -6.24
CA ASN A 196 -1.20 -19.69 -6.76
C ASN A 196 0.17 -20.38 -6.56
N ALA A 197 1.24 -19.62 -6.34
CA ALA A 197 2.58 -20.16 -6.08
C ALA A 197 2.72 -20.80 -4.69
N LEU A 198 1.91 -20.38 -3.71
CA LEU A 198 1.97 -20.82 -2.31
C LEU A 198 0.88 -21.87 -1.98
N PRO A 199 0.98 -22.59 -0.85
CA PRO A 199 -0.05 -23.52 -0.40
C PRO A 199 -1.17 -22.80 0.39
N ASN A 200 -2.13 -23.59 0.89
CA ASN A 200 -3.20 -23.12 1.80
C ASN A 200 -4.05 -22.00 1.20
N LYS A 201 -4.43 -22.17 -0.07
CA LYS A 201 -5.24 -21.18 -0.79
C LYS A 201 -6.66 -21.13 -0.22
N VAL A 202 -7.12 -19.92 0.09
CA VAL A 202 -8.48 -19.60 0.54
C VAL A 202 -9.01 -18.45 -0.32
N VAL A 203 -10.33 -18.41 -0.50
CA VAL A 203 -11.03 -17.30 -1.14
C VAL A 203 -12.13 -16.81 -0.21
N ILE A 204 -12.11 -15.53 0.14
CA ILE A 204 -13.16 -14.86 0.89
C ILE A 204 -13.99 -14.03 -0.10
N PRO A 205 -15.33 -14.19 -0.15
CA PRO A 205 -16.17 -13.42 -1.06
C PRO A 205 -16.10 -11.91 -0.74
N LYS A 206 -16.58 -11.06 -1.65
CA LYS A 206 -16.72 -9.62 -1.38
C LYS A 206 -17.65 -9.41 -0.19
N LEU A 207 -17.13 -8.84 0.90
CA LEU A 207 -17.91 -8.52 2.12
C LEU A 207 -18.30 -7.04 2.20
N LEU A 208 -17.44 -6.15 1.70
CA LEU A 208 -17.75 -4.73 1.58
C LEU A 208 -18.93 -4.51 0.61
N LYS A 209 -19.96 -3.79 1.08
CA LYS A 209 -21.13 -3.43 0.28
C LYS A 209 -20.91 -2.17 -0.58
N THR A 210 -19.65 -1.85 -0.88
CA THR A 210 -19.28 -0.72 -1.72
C THR A 210 -19.65 -1.00 -3.18
N LYS A 211 -20.09 0.04 -3.88
CA LYS A 211 -20.34 -0.04 -5.32
C LYS A 211 -19.02 -0.37 -6.03
N ALA A 212 -19.04 -1.39 -6.88
CA ALA A 212 -17.88 -1.75 -7.67
C ALA A 212 -17.45 -0.56 -8.55
N PHE A 213 -16.17 -0.26 -8.56
CA PHE A 213 -15.62 0.74 -9.48
C PHE A 213 -15.70 0.23 -10.91
N CYS A 214 -16.31 1.03 -11.78
CA CYS A 214 -16.33 0.80 -13.22
C CYS A 214 -15.63 1.97 -13.93
N PRO A 215 -14.60 1.72 -14.75
CA PRO A 215 -13.93 2.75 -15.53
C PRO A 215 -14.90 3.54 -16.40
N ALA A 216 -15.01 4.84 -16.19
CA ALA A 216 -15.72 5.73 -17.10
C ALA A 216 -14.79 6.19 -18.24
N PRO A 217 -15.31 6.39 -19.47
CA PRO A 217 -14.54 6.95 -20.57
C PRO A 217 -13.90 8.29 -20.21
N VAL A 218 -12.59 8.41 -20.46
CA VAL A 218 -11.84 9.66 -20.23
C VAL A 218 -11.81 10.47 -21.52
N SER A 219 -12.58 11.56 -21.58
CA SER A 219 -12.64 12.45 -22.75
C SER A 219 -11.35 13.25 -22.96
N ASP A 220 -10.76 13.79 -21.90
CA ASP A 220 -9.49 14.51 -21.94
C ASP A 220 -8.30 13.61 -21.56
N LYS A 221 -7.60 13.10 -22.59
CA LYS A 221 -6.43 12.23 -22.41
C LYS A 221 -5.27 12.88 -21.65
N ARG A 222 -5.21 14.22 -21.52
CA ARG A 222 -4.18 14.89 -20.70
C ARG A 222 -4.27 14.49 -19.23
N LYS A 223 -5.49 14.23 -18.73
CA LYS A 223 -5.75 13.77 -17.34
C LYS A 223 -5.13 12.40 -17.02
N LEU A 224 -4.80 11.61 -18.05
CA LEU A 224 -4.10 10.33 -17.86
C LEU A 224 -2.65 10.52 -17.40
N LYS A 225 -2.04 11.67 -17.69
CA LYS A 225 -0.65 12.01 -17.33
C LYS A 225 -0.52 12.82 -16.05
N LEU A 226 -1.60 12.95 -15.28
CA LEU A 226 -1.66 13.72 -14.04
C LEU A 226 -2.08 12.81 -12.88
N THR A 227 -1.85 13.29 -11.67
CA THR A 227 -2.47 12.76 -10.45
C THR A 227 -3.97 13.11 -10.40
N LEU A 228 -4.68 12.58 -9.42
CA LEU A 228 -6.11 12.85 -9.22
C LEU A 228 -6.35 14.35 -8.97
N VAL A 229 -7.43 14.85 -9.54
CA VAL A 229 -7.93 16.20 -9.23
C VAL A 229 -8.45 16.25 -7.80
N GLU A 230 -8.44 17.45 -7.21
CA GLU A 230 -9.08 17.70 -5.92
C GLU A 230 -10.57 17.30 -5.99
N PRO A 231 -11.04 16.39 -5.11
CA PRO A 231 -12.44 16.02 -5.06
C PRO A 231 -13.27 17.15 -4.45
N PRO A 232 -14.60 17.17 -4.65
CA PRO A 232 -15.48 18.06 -3.91
C PRO A 232 -15.25 17.91 -2.40
N ARG A 233 -15.07 19.02 -1.69
CA ARG A 233 -14.87 19.00 -0.25
C ARG A 233 -16.17 18.66 0.47
N MET A 234 -16.14 17.60 1.26
CA MET A 234 -17.25 17.17 2.11
C MET A 234 -17.32 18.01 3.40
N ASN A 235 -18.51 18.14 4.01
CA ASN A 235 -18.75 19.02 5.17
C ASN A 235 -17.92 18.66 6.42
N ASN A 236 -17.48 17.41 6.53
CA ASN A 236 -16.63 16.90 7.62
C ASN A 236 -15.14 17.25 7.44
N ILE A 237 -14.74 17.79 6.28
CA ILE A 237 -13.36 18.19 5.99
C ILE A 237 -13.20 19.67 6.35
N PRO A 238 -12.26 20.04 7.24
CA PRO A 238 -12.05 21.44 7.63
C PRO A 238 -11.72 22.35 6.45
N GLU A 239 -12.14 23.63 6.53
CA GLU A 239 -11.98 24.60 5.43
C GLU A 239 -10.51 24.87 5.07
N ASN A 240 -9.62 24.79 6.06
CA ASN A 240 -8.18 24.98 5.89
C ASN A 240 -7.45 23.69 5.46
N ALA A 241 -8.17 22.63 5.07
CA ALA A 241 -7.57 21.41 4.57
C ALA A 241 -6.97 21.62 3.17
N MET A 242 -5.77 21.07 2.96
CA MET A 242 -5.09 21.05 1.66
C MET A 242 -5.13 19.65 1.07
N TRP A 243 -5.47 19.56 -0.22
CA TRP A 243 -5.47 18.30 -0.95
C TRP A 243 -4.07 17.94 -1.43
N LEU A 244 -3.60 16.75 -1.06
CA LEU A 244 -2.41 16.12 -1.66
C LEU A 244 -2.84 14.98 -2.56
N SER A 245 -2.71 15.20 -3.85
CA SER A 245 -3.06 14.22 -4.88
C SER A 245 -2.12 13.02 -4.93
N GLY A 246 -2.60 11.92 -5.50
CA GLY A 246 -1.80 10.81 -6.01
C GLY A 246 -2.48 10.21 -7.24
N GLU A 247 -1.89 9.23 -7.91
CA GLU A 247 -2.54 8.63 -9.10
C GLU A 247 -3.66 7.63 -8.78
N GLY A 248 -3.54 6.92 -7.65
CA GLY A 248 -4.51 5.91 -7.20
C GLY A 248 -5.39 6.38 -6.06
N SER A 249 -4.87 7.25 -5.19
CA SER A 249 -5.62 7.93 -4.15
C SER A 249 -4.92 9.24 -3.76
N GLY A 250 -5.67 10.17 -3.17
CA GLY A 250 -5.14 11.37 -2.50
C GLY A 250 -5.77 11.51 -1.11
N SER A 251 -5.24 12.44 -0.32
CA SER A 251 -5.71 12.71 1.03
C SER A 251 -5.74 14.20 1.31
N TRP A 252 -6.64 14.62 2.18
CA TRP A 252 -6.69 15.97 2.73
C TRP A 252 -5.84 16.06 3.99
N PHE A 253 -5.17 17.19 4.19
CA PHE A 253 -4.35 17.43 5.36
C PHE A 253 -4.68 18.76 6.00
N VAL A 254 -4.79 18.76 7.32
CA VAL A 254 -5.01 19.95 8.12
C VAL A 254 -3.84 20.08 9.08
N ILE A 255 -3.16 21.23 9.05
CA ILE A 255 -2.01 21.51 9.90
C ILE A 255 -2.38 22.70 10.78
N ASN A 256 -2.27 22.53 12.09
CA ASN A 256 -2.44 23.61 13.06
C ASN A 256 -1.21 23.69 13.95
N GLN A 257 -0.66 24.88 14.14
CA GLN A 257 0.46 25.08 15.07
C GLN A 257 -0.08 25.32 16.49
N LYS A 258 0.48 24.61 17.48
CA LYS A 258 0.30 24.89 18.90
C LYS A 258 1.65 24.95 19.59
N PHE A 259 2.02 26.13 20.08
CA PHE A 259 3.36 26.40 20.63
C PHE A 259 4.46 26.02 19.63
N ARG A 260 5.32 25.05 19.99
CA ARG A 260 6.44 24.55 19.16
C ARG A 260 6.10 23.32 18.32
N ASN A 261 4.88 22.80 18.43
CA ASN A 261 4.47 21.57 17.77
C ASN A 261 3.34 21.81 16.77
N TYR A 262 3.16 20.87 15.85
CA TYR A 262 2.13 20.90 14.82
C TYR A 262 1.16 19.76 15.04
N HIS A 263 -0.12 20.08 15.18
CA HIS A 263 -1.21 19.11 15.19
C HIS A 263 -1.66 18.90 13.76
N ILE A 264 -1.42 17.70 13.23
CA ILE A 264 -1.76 17.36 11.86
C ILE A 264 -2.82 16.26 11.85
N SER A 265 -3.86 16.48 11.06
CA SER A 265 -4.89 15.49 10.73
C SER A 265 -4.84 15.18 9.24
N ARG A 266 -4.98 13.91 8.87
CA ARG A 266 -5.14 13.41 7.51
C ARG A 266 -6.53 12.82 7.35
N TYR A 267 -7.21 13.17 6.27
CA TYR A 267 -8.55 12.67 5.93
C TYR A 267 -8.56 12.04 4.54
N GLY A 268 -9.39 11.01 4.38
CA GLY A 268 -9.67 10.41 3.09
C GLY A 268 -10.50 11.34 2.18
N PRO A 269 -10.68 11.00 0.90
CA PRO A 269 -11.46 11.80 -0.04
C PRO A 269 -12.91 12.06 0.40
N GLU A 270 -13.51 11.12 1.14
CA GLU A 270 -14.88 11.19 1.66
C GLU A 270 -14.96 11.86 3.05
N GLY A 271 -13.82 12.31 3.58
CA GLY A 271 -13.69 13.04 4.84
C GLY A 271 -13.62 12.16 6.11
N ASP A 272 -13.47 10.86 5.95
CA ASP A 272 -13.07 9.94 7.02
C ASP A 272 -11.69 10.35 7.60
N LEU A 273 -11.55 10.33 8.92
CA LEU A 273 -10.29 10.67 9.58
C LEU A 273 -9.35 9.45 9.54
N GLU A 274 -8.34 9.50 8.68
CA GLU A 274 -7.36 8.42 8.51
C GLU A 274 -6.30 8.42 9.63
N CYS A 275 -5.82 9.60 10.03
CA CYS A 275 -4.93 9.73 11.19
C CYS A 275 -4.83 11.15 11.74
N LYS A 276 -4.51 11.26 13.03
CA LYS A 276 -4.24 12.53 13.74
C LYS A 276 -3.04 12.37 14.65
N GLY A 277 -2.22 13.41 14.79
CA GLY A 277 -1.02 13.35 15.64
C GLY A 277 -0.34 14.67 15.88
N ILE A 278 0.69 14.63 16.72
CA ILE A 278 1.57 15.76 17.03
C ILE A 278 2.89 15.56 16.29
N PHE A 279 3.38 16.61 15.65
CA PHE A 279 4.57 16.60 14.82
C PHE A 279 5.54 17.71 15.23
N LYS A 280 6.83 17.46 15.03
CA LYS A 280 7.90 18.46 15.16
C LYS A 280 8.67 18.59 13.86
N ILE A 281 9.29 19.73 13.64
CA ILE A 281 10.23 19.91 12.54
C ILE A 281 11.44 18.98 12.75
N ALA A 282 11.85 18.29 11.70
CA ALA A 282 13.10 17.54 11.67
C ALA A 282 14.29 18.47 11.42
N GLY A 283 15.35 18.31 12.22
CA GLY A 283 16.57 19.10 12.07
C GLY A 283 16.36 20.57 12.43
N ASN A 284 17.08 21.46 11.72
CA ASN A 284 17.14 22.89 12.00
C ASN A 284 16.33 23.74 11.00
N SER A 285 15.40 23.12 10.27
CA SER A 285 14.55 23.85 9.33
C SER A 285 13.59 24.78 10.06
N HIS A 286 13.15 25.83 9.37
CA HIS A 286 12.12 26.75 9.85
C HIS A 286 10.85 26.61 9.02
N PHE A 287 9.69 26.51 9.67
CA PHE A 287 8.39 26.47 9.03
C PHE A 287 7.49 27.54 9.63
N ASP A 288 7.12 28.53 8.81
CA ASP A 288 6.15 29.55 9.18
C ASP A 288 4.77 29.19 8.61
N ILE A 289 3.83 28.82 9.46
CA ILE A 289 2.49 28.41 9.03
C ILE A 289 1.65 29.55 8.44
N ILE A 290 2.04 30.81 8.66
CA ILE A 290 1.31 32.00 8.20
C ILE A 290 1.66 32.30 6.73
N LEU A 291 2.88 32.00 6.31
CA LEU A 291 3.33 32.21 4.94
C LEU A 291 2.78 31.13 4.00
N PRO A 292 2.65 31.39 2.69
CA PRO A 292 2.22 30.37 1.73
C PRO A 292 3.10 29.12 1.76
N PHE A 293 2.48 27.95 1.72
CA PHE A 293 3.17 26.66 1.64
C PHE A 293 2.30 25.63 0.91
N GLN A 294 2.93 24.53 0.50
CA GLN A 294 2.25 23.37 -0.07
C GLN A 294 2.68 22.11 0.68
N ILE A 295 1.81 21.11 0.72
CA ILE A 295 2.19 19.78 1.17
C ILE A 295 2.73 19.02 -0.04
N ASP A 296 3.88 18.38 0.14
CA ASP A 296 4.53 17.59 -0.89
C ASP A 296 4.30 16.08 -0.65
N HIS A 297 4.58 15.29 -1.68
CA HIS A 297 4.48 13.84 -1.66
C HIS A 297 5.36 13.20 -0.59
N LEU A 298 5.05 11.94 -0.26
CA LEU A 298 5.60 11.20 0.89
C LEU A 298 5.15 11.76 2.25
N SER A 299 4.13 12.61 2.24
CA SER A 299 3.33 12.93 3.42
C SER A 299 2.36 11.80 3.75
N HIS A 300 2.43 11.30 4.98
CA HIS A 300 1.66 10.19 5.53
C HIS A 300 1.61 10.28 7.06
N CYS A 301 1.08 9.29 7.76
CA CYS A 301 0.81 9.43 9.20
C CYS A 301 2.05 9.57 10.09
N GLN A 302 3.24 9.16 9.63
CA GLN A 302 4.50 9.25 10.38
C GLN A 302 5.30 10.53 10.06
N ARG A 303 5.09 11.13 8.89
CA ARG A 303 5.78 12.37 8.49
C ARG A 303 4.98 13.15 7.46
N VAL A 304 5.14 14.47 7.45
CA VAL A 304 4.56 15.37 6.44
C VAL A 304 5.67 16.23 5.86
N ILE A 305 5.73 16.33 4.54
CA ILE A 305 6.70 17.14 3.82
C ILE A 305 6.00 18.43 3.39
N ILE A 306 6.58 19.56 3.76
CA ILE A 306 6.11 20.89 3.41
C ILE A 306 7.10 21.51 2.43
N ASN A 307 6.59 22.07 1.35
CA ASN A 307 7.34 22.94 0.45
C ASN A 307 6.97 24.39 0.77
N GLN A 308 7.94 25.16 1.28
CA GLN A 308 7.80 26.58 1.57
C GLN A 308 9.01 27.33 1.00
N SER A 309 8.76 28.24 0.06
CA SER A 309 9.81 29.04 -0.61
C SER A 309 10.95 28.17 -1.17
N GLU A 310 10.59 27.09 -1.89
CA GLU A 310 11.51 26.11 -2.48
C GLU A 310 12.31 25.27 -1.48
N ASN A 311 12.03 25.39 -0.18
CA ASN A 311 12.63 24.56 0.86
C ASN A 311 11.70 23.42 1.25
N LEU A 312 12.24 22.19 1.23
CA LEU A 312 11.55 21.01 1.75
C LEU A 312 11.78 20.89 3.26
N ILE A 313 10.69 20.94 4.02
CA ILE A 313 10.67 20.86 5.47
C ILE A 313 9.93 19.59 5.88
N ALA A 314 10.59 18.72 6.62
CA ALA A 314 9.97 17.50 7.12
C ALA A 314 9.43 17.72 8.54
N LEU A 315 8.14 17.49 8.72
CA LEU A 315 7.49 17.37 10.02
C LEU A 315 7.41 15.88 10.37
N ILE A 316 7.95 15.46 11.51
CA ILE A 316 7.99 14.06 11.96
C ILE A 316 7.05 13.90 13.15
N ARG A 317 6.23 12.85 13.12
CA ARG A 317 5.34 12.51 14.23
C ARG A 317 6.15 12.23 15.48
N ILE A 318 5.74 12.84 16.59
CA ILE A 318 6.23 12.54 17.94
C ILE A 318 5.38 11.35 18.43
N ALA A 319 6.03 10.32 18.98
CA ALA A 319 5.28 9.23 19.59
C ALA A 319 4.42 9.76 20.74
N ASP A 320 3.17 9.30 20.79
CA ASP A 320 2.31 9.49 21.96
C ASP A 320 2.85 8.68 23.15
#